data_AF-A0A3B8HK29-F1
#
_entry.id   AF-A0A3B8HK29-F1
#
_cell.length_a   1.000
_cell.length_b   1.000
_cell.length_c   1.000
_cell.angle_alpha   90.00
_cell.angle_beta   90.00
_cell.angle_gamma   90.00
#
_symmetry.space_group_name_H-M   'P 1'
#
loop_
_entity.id
_entity.type
_entity.pdbx_description
1 polymer ?
#
loop_
_entity_poly.entity_id
_entity_poly.type
_entity_poly.pdbx_seq_one_letter_code
_entity_poly.pdbx_strand_id
1 'polypeptide(L)'
;VLKRLETGITTYHMNEGHACFLTLALLRDMNGNVEKVQEKCVFTTHTPVPAGHDKFDYSMATEILGPYLPVNIRSLAGQDMLNTTLLCLNLSRASNGVSQLHGEISREMFPGFDIGHVTNGVHHLSWTGPEFQKLFDQYLPNWRQQPQVLSEAVKIPDEALRAAKLAAKRRLISYINGTAAVGFSEEQLTICFARRAAAYKRATLIFMDIEYLLNLSFDRVQFVFAGKAHPKDEMGKDLIRDIINIGKQYEDRLRMVYVPNYNIWTSALMTQGADVWLNTPRRPREACGTSGMKVVFNAGVNMSVLDGWWREACRDRINGWAIGDDEDLSDEAASADFYRDLDEMVTTYYASPKRWASIMKNSIADCGSVFNTQRMVLDYLHKYYL
;
A
#
# COMPACT_ATOMS: atom_id res chain seq x y z
N VAL A 1 13.37 -21.34 -21.16
CA VAL A 1 13.10 -20.16 -22.02
C VAL A 1 13.87 -18.94 -21.52
N LEU A 2 13.72 -18.48 -20.26
CA LEU A 2 14.46 -17.32 -19.73
C LEU A 2 16.00 -17.47 -19.75
N LYS A 3 16.55 -18.64 -19.39
CA LYS A 3 18.00 -18.91 -19.47
C LYS A 3 18.61 -18.83 -20.90
N ARG A 4 17.76 -18.82 -21.93
CA ARG A 4 18.20 -18.65 -23.33
C ARG A 4 18.24 -17.17 -23.76
N LEU A 5 17.66 -16.27 -22.99
CA LEU A 5 17.49 -14.86 -23.37
C LEU A 5 18.58 -13.95 -22.77
N GLU A 6 19.15 -14.31 -21.62
CA GLU A 6 20.23 -13.54 -20.97
C GLU A 6 21.30 -14.48 -20.40
N THR A 7 22.52 -14.37 -20.94
CA THR A 7 23.71 -15.03 -20.39
C THR A 7 24.34 -14.16 -19.32
N GLY A 8 24.67 -14.72 -18.15
CA GLY A 8 25.38 -14.01 -17.08
C GLY A 8 24.54 -13.60 -15.87
N ILE A 9 23.33 -14.14 -15.69
CA ILE A 9 22.51 -13.91 -14.49
C ILE A 9 23.24 -14.47 -13.25
N THR A 10 23.59 -13.58 -12.32
CA THR A 10 24.26 -13.92 -11.06
C THR A 10 23.27 -14.12 -9.92
N THR A 11 22.19 -13.34 -9.88
CA THR A 11 21.15 -13.38 -8.83
C THR A 11 19.76 -13.47 -9.44
N TYR A 12 18.92 -14.31 -8.84
CA TYR A 12 17.49 -14.38 -9.07
C TYR A 12 16.76 -13.91 -7.81
N HIS A 13 15.81 -13.00 -7.98
CA HIS A 13 15.00 -12.51 -6.88
C HIS A 13 13.57 -13.05 -7.00
N MET A 14 13.17 -13.86 -6.02
CA MET A 14 11.81 -14.36 -5.88
C MET A 14 10.94 -13.36 -5.15
N ASN A 15 9.88 -12.93 -5.83
CA ASN A 15 8.84 -12.07 -5.28
C ASN A 15 7.68 -12.94 -4.79
N GLU A 16 7.64 -13.24 -3.49
CA GLU A 16 6.67 -14.13 -2.82
C GLU A 16 6.78 -15.63 -3.22
N GLY A 17 6.16 -16.51 -2.42
CA GLY A 17 6.27 -17.97 -2.53
C GLY A 17 5.88 -18.56 -3.89
N HIS A 18 5.01 -17.90 -4.66
CA HIS A 18 4.61 -18.37 -5.99
C HIS A 18 5.77 -18.47 -6.99
N ALA A 19 6.90 -17.79 -6.72
CA ALA A 19 8.11 -17.89 -7.54
C ALA A 19 8.99 -19.11 -7.21
N CYS A 20 8.61 -19.97 -6.26
CA CYS A 20 9.43 -21.10 -5.80
C CYS A 20 9.79 -22.12 -6.89
N PHE A 21 9.04 -22.20 -7.99
CA PHE A 21 9.38 -23.11 -9.10
C PHE A 21 10.73 -22.79 -9.74
N LEU A 22 11.20 -21.54 -9.62
CA LEU A 22 12.55 -21.13 -10.00
C LEU A 22 13.61 -21.94 -9.24
N THR A 23 13.45 -22.12 -7.93
CA THR A 23 14.46 -22.81 -7.11
C THR A 23 14.49 -24.30 -7.39
N LEU A 24 13.33 -24.92 -7.68
CA LEU A 24 13.27 -26.30 -8.15
C LEU A 24 14.01 -26.51 -9.47
N ALA A 25 13.84 -25.58 -10.42
CA ALA A 25 14.56 -25.62 -11.68
C ALA A 25 16.08 -25.42 -11.48
N LEU A 26 16.49 -24.51 -10.59
CA LEU A 26 17.90 -24.31 -10.26
C LEU A 26 18.52 -25.51 -9.56
N LEU A 27 17.80 -26.14 -8.61
CA LEU A 27 18.24 -27.38 -7.95
C LEU A 27 18.52 -28.46 -8.98
N ARG A 28 17.61 -28.67 -9.93
CA ARG A 28 17.81 -29.66 -10.99
C ARG A 28 19.06 -29.35 -11.84
N ASP A 29 19.23 -28.11 -12.27
CA ASP A 29 20.36 -27.68 -13.08
C ASP A 29 21.70 -27.74 -12.31
N MET A 30 21.65 -27.72 -10.98
CA MET A 30 22.80 -27.81 -10.09
C MET A 30 22.94 -29.19 -9.44
N ASN A 31 22.30 -30.23 -10.01
CA ASN A 31 22.36 -31.61 -9.55
C ASN A 31 21.97 -31.78 -8.06
N GLY A 32 20.99 -31.01 -7.59
CA GLY A 32 20.48 -31.04 -6.22
C GLY A 32 21.33 -30.27 -5.20
N ASN A 33 22.35 -29.52 -5.64
CA ASN A 33 23.20 -28.75 -4.73
C ASN A 33 22.46 -27.52 -4.20
N VAL A 34 22.03 -27.59 -2.94
CA VAL A 34 21.27 -26.54 -2.23
C VAL A 34 22.08 -25.25 -2.07
N GLU A 35 23.35 -25.35 -1.67
CA GLU A 35 24.22 -24.19 -1.41
C GLU A 35 24.39 -23.33 -2.67
N LYS A 36 24.66 -23.96 -3.82
CA LYS A 36 24.77 -23.24 -5.10
C LYS A 36 23.47 -22.56 -5.52
N VAL A 37 22.31 -23.10 -5.13
CA VAL A 37 21.02 -22.46 -5.38
C VAL A 37 20.83 -21.27 -4.45
N GLN A 38 21.11 -21.44 -3.16
CA GLN A 38 21.04 -20.37 -2.17
C GLN A 38 21.91 -19.19 -2.59
N GLU A 39 23.15 -19.43 -3.00
CA GLU A 39 24.10 -18.40 -3.49
C GLU A 39 23.51 -17.54 -4.62
N LYS A 40 22.57 -18.06 -5.41
CA LYS A 40 21.95 -17.34 -6.53
C LYS A 40 20.62 -16.69 -6.19
N CYS A 41 20.03 -16.95 -5.03
CA CYS A 41 18.64 -16.63 -4.76
C CYS A 41 18.47 -15.63 -3.61
N VAL A 42 17.62 -14.63 -3.85
CA VAL A 42 17.11 -13.70 -2.83
C VAL A 42 15.58 -13.84 -2.79
N PHE A 43 14.99 -13.72 -1.61
CA PHE A 43 13.55 -13.87 -1.42
C PHE A 43 12.90 -12.69 -0.69
N THR A 44 11.85 -12.11 -1.27
CA THR A 44 10.99 -11.16 -0.57
C THR A 44 9.64 -11.79 -0.26
N THR A 45 9.21 -11.71 1.01
CA THR A 45 7.83 -12.03 1.43
C THR A 45 6.97 -10.76 1.48
N HIS A 46 5.71 -10.85 1.05
CA HIS A 46 4.72 -9.78 1.09
C HIS A 46 3.51 -10.10 1.99
N THR A 47 3.56 -11.25 2.66
CA THR A 47 2.41 -11.83 3.36
C THR A 47 2.57 -11.66 4.88
N PRO A 48 1.70 -10.88 5.53
CA PRO A 48 1.81 -10.59 6.97
C PRO A 48 1.09 -11.61 7.86
N VAL A 49 0.45 -12.64 7.28
CA VAL A 49 -0.35 -13.62 8.04
C VAL A 49 -0.09 -15.06 7.59
N PRO A 50 -0.04 -16.05 8.51
CA PRO A 50 0.24 -17.45 8.17
C PRO A 50 -0.68 -18.04 7.10
N ALA A 51 -1.96 -17.66 7.11
CA ALA A 51 -2.97 -18.15 6.17
C ALA A 51 -2.76 -17.67 4.72
N GLY A 52 -1.90 -16.67 4.48
CA GLY A 52 -1.59 -16.19 3.15
C GLY A 52 -0.44 -16.93 2.46
N HIS A 53 0.25 -17.83 3.16
CA HIS A 53 1.35 -18.60 2.59
C HIS A 53 0.82 -19.91 1.98
N ASP A 54 1.06 -20.09 0.68
CA ASP A 54 0.55 -21.25 -0.05
C ASP A 54 1.20 -22.55 0.43
N LYS A 55 0.36 -23.52 0.81
CA LYS A 55 0.73 -24.87 1.21
C LYS A 55 -0.03 -25.89 0.36
N PHE A 56 0.67 -26.92 -0.09
CA PHE A 56 0.12 -27.96 -0.94
C PHE A 56 0.43 -29.35 -0.39
N ASP A 57 -0.51 -30.29 -0.56
CA ASP A 57 -0.26 -31.69 -0.26
C ASP A 57 0.85 -32.25 -1.15
N TYR A 58 1.71 -33.10 -0.59
CA TYR A 58 2.81 -33.71 -1.33
C TYR A 58 2.33 -34.64 -2.45
N SER A 59 1.15 -35.24 -2.32
CA SER A 59 0.53 -36.04 -3.39
C SER A 59 0.27 -35.18 -4.63
N MET A 60 -0.39 -34.03 -4.44
CA MET A 60 -0.65 -33.05 -5.50
C MET A 60 0.64 -32.50 -6.10
N ALA A 61 1.62 -32.13 -5.25
CA ALA A 61 2.91 -31.66 -5.73
C ALA A 61 3.62 -32.72 -6.58
N THR A 62 3.58 -33.99 -6.17
CA THR A 62 4.21 -35.10 -6.90
C THR A 62 3.55 -35.34 -8.24
N GLU A 63 2.23 -35.31 -8.30
CA GLU A 63 1.46 -35.45 -9.55
C GLU A 63 1.82 -34.36 -10.56
N ILE A 64 1.93 -33.10 -10.11
CA ILE A 64 2.14 -31.94 -10.98
C ILE A 64 3.62 -31.78 -11.37
N LEU A 65 4.53 -31.90 -10.40
CA LEU A 65 5.95 -31.54 -10.58
C LEU A 65 6.84 -32.74 -10.91
N GLY A 66 6.43 -33.95 -10.50
CA GLY A 66 7.13 -35.21 -10.75
C GLY A 66 8.65 -35.10 -10.58
N PRO A 67 9.44 -35.22 -11.66
CA PRO A 67 10.90 -35.25 -11.60
C PRO A 67 11.57 -33.92 -11.18
N TYR A 68 10.82 -32.82 -11.06
CA TYR A 68 11.34 -31.56 -10.53
C TYR A 68 11.38 -31.52 -9.00
N LEU A 69 10.69 -32.44 -8.31
CA LEU A 69 10.78 -32.53 -6.86
C LEU A 69 12.04 -33.29 -6.46
N PRO A 70 12.96 -32.65 -5.70
CA PRO A 70 14.12 -33.34 -5.18
C PRO A 70 13.71 -34.32 -4.06
N VAL A 71 14.53 -35.34 -3.83
CA VAL A 71 14.28 -36.36 -2.79
C VAL A 71 14.18 -35.73 -1.39
N ASN A 72 14.92 -34.66 -1.14
CA ASN A 72 14.90 -33.93 0.13
C ASN A 72 13.85 -32.80 0.19
N ILE A 73 12.83 -32.78 -0.68
CA ILE A 73 11.85 -31.68 -0.71
C ILE A 73 11.19 -31.43 0.66
N ARG A 74 10.92 -32.48 1.44
CA ARG A 74 10.29 -32.34 2.77
C ARG A 74 11.15 -31.57 3.77
N SER A 75 12.48 -31.66 3.69
CA SER A 75 13.36 -30.85 4.52
C SER A 75 13.42 -29.39 4.06
N LEU A 76 13.15 -29.12 2.78
CA LEU A 76 13.22 -27.78 2.19
C LEU A 76 11.89 -27.02 2.29
N ALA A 77 10.76 -27.70 2.12
CA ALA A 77 9.44 -27.08 2.03
C ALA A 77 8.54 -27.35 3.25
N GLY A 78 8.98 -28.17 4.21
CA GLY A 78 8.21 -28.53 5.41
C GLY A 78 7.78 -30.00 5.42
N GLN A 79 7.71 -30.62 6.60
CA GLN A 79 7.50 -32.07 6.70
C GLN A 79 6.10 -32.52 6.27
N ASP A 80 5.07 -31.76 6.67
CA ASP A 80 3.67 -32.17 6.47
C ASP A 80 3.14 -31.79 5.08
N MET A 81 3.37 -30.55 4.67
CA MET A 81 2.94 -30.00 3.38
C MET A 81 4.08 -29.23 2.71
N LEU A 82 4.03 -29.13 1.38
CA LEU A 82 4.92 -28.27 0.62
C LEU A 82 4.49 -26.81 0.83
N ASN A 83 5.19 -26.12 1.73
CA ASN A 83 5.05 -24.68 1.94
C ASN A 83 6.00 -23.94 1.00
N THR A 84 5.43 -23.19 0.06
CA THR A 84 6.18 -22.46 -0.97
C THR A 84 7.10 -21.39 -0.38
N THR A 85 6.72 -20.78 0.73
CA THR A 85 7.52 -19.76 1.42
C THR A 85 8.71 -20.38 2.13
N LEU A 86 8.51 -21.49 2.84
CA LEU A 86 9.62 -22.25 3.44
C LEU A 86 10.60 -22.72 2.37
N LEU A 87 10.09 -23.18 1.22
CA LEU A 87 10.94 -23.58 0.10
C LEU A 87 11.79 -22.41 -0.42
N CYS A 88 11.21 -21.22 -0.60
CA CYS A 88 11.95 -20.04 -1.01
C CYS A 88 12.99 -19.61 0.04
N LEU A 89 12.61 -19.58 1.32
CA LEU A 89 13.48 -19.20 2.43
C LEU A 89 14.69 -20.15 2.53
N ASN A 90 14.46 -21.47 2.51
CA ASN A 90 15.53 -22.46 2.58
C ASN A 90 16.44 -22.46 1.34
N LEU A 91 16.00 -21.92 0.21
CA LEU A 91 16.75 -21.90 -1.05
C LEU A 91 17.21 -20.49 -1.44
N SER A 92 17.31 -19.58 -0.48
CA SER A 92 17.83 -18.21 -0.68
C SER A 92 18.95 -17.91 0.31
N ARG A 93 19.99 -17.19 -0.14
CA ARG A 93 21.06 -16.70 0.75
C ARG A 93 20.61 -15.58 1.67
N ALA A 94 19.56 -14.86 1.28
CA ALA A 94 19.05 -13.71 2.01
C ALA A 94 17.55 -13.53 1.75
N SER A 95 16.87 -12.96 2.74
CA SER A 95 15.44 -12.69 2.63
C SER A 95 15.01 -11.41 3.33
N ASN A 96 13.88 -10.85 2.91
CA ASN A 96 13.36 -9.61 3.47
C ASN A 96 11.83 -9.50 3.46
N GLY A 97 11.32 -8.73 4.41
CA GLY A 97 9.99 -8.13 4.36
C GLY A 97 9.97 -6.80 3.60
N VAL A 98 8.80 -6.16 3.58
CA VAL A 98 8.49 -5.02 2.69
C VAL A 98 8.15 -3.71 3.42
N SER A 99 8.33 -3.72 4.73
CA SER A 99 8.38 -2.60 5.67
C SER A 99 9.12 -3.06 6.93
N GLN A 100 9.51 -2.14 7.79
CA GLN A 100 10.21 -2.49 9.04
C GLN A 100 9.38 -3.44 9.92
N LEU A 101 8.12 -3.08 10.22
CA LEU A 101 7.22 -3.92 11.01
C LEU A 101 6.98 -5.28 10.34
N HIS A 102 6.86 -5.32 9.02
CA HIS A 102 6.68 -6.60 8.33
C HIS A 102 7.90 -7.52 8.45
N GLY A 103 9.11 -6.97 8.48
CA GLY A 103 10.32 -7.74 8.76
C GLY A 103 10.29 -8.35 10.17
N GLU A 104 9.83 -7.59 11.17
CA GLU A 104 9.61 -8.08 12.55
C GLU A 104 8.61 -9.25 12.58
N ILE A 105 7.42 -9.05 12.01
CA ILE A 105 6.36 -10.09 11.94
C ILE A 105 6.80 -11.32 11.14
N SER A 106 7.58 -11.14 10.06
CA SER A 106 8.07 -12.26 9.27
C SER A 106 9.03 -13.14 10.07
N ARG A 107 9.92 -12.55 10.89
CA ARG A 107 10.84 -13.31 11.77
C ARG A 107 10.10 -14.08 12.85
N GLU A 108 9.01 -13.52 13.38
CA GLU A 108 8.13 -14.23 14.33
C GLU A 108 7.41 -15.41 13.66
N MET A 109 6.98 -15.24 12.40
CA MET A 109 6.28 -16.29 11.66
C MET A 109 7.19 -17.43 11.21
N PHE A 110 8.45 -17.12 10.89
CA PHE A 110 9.46 -18.07 10.43
C PHE A 110 10.68 -18.06 11.36
N PRO A 111 10.55 -18.61 12.59
CA PRO A 111 11.64 -18.62 13.55
C PRO A 111 12.85 -19.38 13.00
N GLY A 112 14.04 -18.82 13.21
CA GLY A 112 15.31 -19.37 12.72
C GLY A 112 15.79 -18.82 11.39
N PHE A 113 14.99 -18.01 10.70
CA PHE A 113 15.42 -17.27 9.50
C PHE A 113 15.77 -15.82 9.84
N ASP A 114 16.90 -15.35 9.29
CA ASP A 114 17.26 -13.93 9.34
C ASP A 114 16.56 -13.17 8.21
N ILE A 115 15.39 -12.60 8.53
CA ILE A 115 14.55 -11.85 7.58
C ILE A 115 14.70 -10.36 7.87
N GLY A 116 15.37 -9.65 6.96
CA GLY A 116 15.52 -8.19 7.01
C GLY A 116 14.30 -7.45 6.45
N HIS A 117 14.49 -6.22 5.99
CA HIS A 117 13.44 -5.48 5.27
C HIS A 117 14.01 -4.55 4.20
N VAL A 118 13.23 -4.38 3.13
CA VAL A 118 13.35 -3.28 2.18
C VAL A 118 11.97 -2.66 2.05
N THR A 119 11.77 -1.48 2.63
CA THR A 119 10.46 -0.83 2.53
C THR A 119 10.15 -0.51 1.08
N ASN A 120 8.97 -0.89 0.60
CA ASN A 120 8.53 -0.57 -0.74
C ASN A 120 8.62 0.93 -1.05
N GLY A 121 8.63 1.25 -2.34
CA GLY A 121 8.46 2.59 -2.87
C GLY A 121 7.69 2.54 -4.19
N VAL A 122 7.14 3.68 -4.59
CA VAL A 122 6.43 3.80 -5.87
C VAL A 122 7.18 4.73 -6.83
N HIS A 123 7.00 4.52 -8.14
CA HIS A 123 7.68 5.32 -9.14
C HIS A 123 7.09 6.73 -9.17
N HIS A 124 7.83 7.71 -8.65
CA HIS A 124 7.35 9.07 -8.43
C HIS A 124 6.77 9.69 -9.70
N LEU A 125 7.46 9.56 -10.84
CA LEU A 125 7.00 10.14 -12.11
C LEU A 125 5.64 9.57 -12.59
N SER A 126 5.38 8.28 -12.39
CA SER A 126 4.12 7.67 -12.81
C SER A 126 2.94 8.07 -11.94
N TRP A 127 3.19 8.47 -10.69
CA TRP A 127 2.14 8.79 -9.72
C TRP A 127 1.96 10.29 -9.47
N THR A 128 2.92 11.13 -9.85
CA THR A 128 2.76 12.60 -9.87
C THR A 128 1.84 13.02 -11.02
N GLY A 129 0.73 13.66 -10.69
CA GLY A 129 -0.22 14.23 -11.65
C GLY A 129 0.33 15.49 -12.33
N PRO A 130 -0.19 15.86 -13.51
CA PRO A 130 0.37 16.93 -14.33
C PRO A 130 0.43 18.30 -13.61
N GLU A 131 -0.50 18.58 -12.70
CA GLU A 131 -0.50 19.79 -11.87
C GLU A 131 0.75 19.87 -11.00
N PHE A 132 1.09 18.77 -10.32
CA PHE A 132 2.26 18.67 -9.46
C PHE A 132 3.55 18.51 -10.25
N GLN A 133 3.51 17.86 -11.41
CA GLN A 133 4.66 17.83 -12.31
C GLN A 133 5.08 19.25 -12.71
N LYS A 134 4.13 20.08 -13.15
CA LYS A 134 4.39 21.48 -13.49
C LYS A 134 4.90 22.28 -12.30
N LEU A 135 4.32 22.07 -11.12
CA LEU A 135 4.75 22.73 -9.89
C LEU A 135 6.19 22.35 -9.52
N PHE A 136 6.53 21.06 -9.56
CA PHE A 136 7.87 20.57 -9.25
C PHE A 136 8.90 20.99 -10.31
N ASP A 137 8.55 20.98 -11.59
CA ASP A 137 9.43 21.48 -12.66
C ASP A 137 9.80 22.96 -12.44
N GLN A 138 8.92 23.75 -11.82
CA GLN A 138 9.17 25.16 -11.50
C GLN A 138 9.98 25.37 -10.21
N TYR A 139 9.67 24.64 -9.13
CA TYR A 139 10.22 24.93 -7.80
C TYR A 139 11.27 23.93 -7.30
N LEU A 140 11.33 22.73 -7.89
CA LEU A 140 12.18 21.62 -7.47
C LEU A 140 12.98 21.09 -8.68
N PRO A 141 13.95 21.84 -9.19
CA PRO A 141 14.74 21.42 -10.35
C PRO A 141 15.39 20.04 -10.10
N ASN A 142 15.43 19.20 -11.14
CA ASN A 142 15.98 17.83 -11.11
C ASN A 142 15.17 16.79 -10.32
N TRP A 143 13.98 17.10 -9.78
CA TRP A 143 13.15 16.13 -9.05
C TRP A 143 12.86 14.83 -9.85
N ARG A 144 12.89 14.92 -11.18
CA ARG A 144 12.65 13.78 -12.07
C ARG A 144 13.77 12.75 -12.03
N GLN A 145 15.01 13.18 -11.88
CA GLN A 145 16.20 12.32 -11.80
C GLN A 145 16.60 12.03 -10.35
N GLN A 146 16.28 12.94 -9.44
CA GLN A 146 16.66 12.89 -8.02
C GLN A 146 15.43 13.20 -7.14
N PRO A 147 14.58 12.20 -6.84
CA PRO A 147 13.38 12.38 -6.03
C PRO A 147 13.71 12.82 -4.59
N GLN A 148 14.97 12.69 -4.14
CA GLN A 148 15.43 13.23 -2.85
C GLN A 148 15.17 14.74 -2.74
N VAL A 149 15.25 15.48 -3.85
CA VAL A 149 14.97 16.93 -3.90
C VAL A 149 13.54 17.26 -3.46
N LEU A 150 12.61 16.28 -3.45
CA LEU A 150 11.26 16.47 -2.92
C LEU A 150 11.27 16.86 -1.43
N SER A 151 12.34 16.59 -0.66
CA SER A 151 12.52 17.09 0.71
C SER A 151 12.40 18.62 0.82
N GLU A 152 12.70 19.32 -0.28
CA GLU A 152 12.65 20.77 -0.37
C GLU A 152 11.24 21.31 -0.68
N ALA A 153 10.21 20.45 -0.77
CA ALA A 153 8.83 20.85 -1.03
C ALA A 153 8.27 21.85 -0.01
N VAL A 154 8.85 21.90 1.20
CA VAL A 154 8.55 22.93 2.22
C VAL A 154 8.77 24.37 1.73
N LYS A 155 9.65 24.56 0.74
CA LYS A 155 9.98 25.87 0.13
C LYS A 155 8.97 26.32 -0.94
N ILE A 156 8.09 25.44 -1.43
CA ILE A 156 7.07 25.80 -2.42
C ILE A 156 6.13 26.85 -1.81
N PRO A 157 5.76 27.94 -2.49
CA PRO A 157 4.78 28.89 -1.96
C PRO A 157 3.39 28.25 -1.69
N ASP A 158 2.75 28.62 -0.57
CA ASP A 158 1.46 28.04 -0.16
C ASP A 158 0.37 28.21 -1.23
N GLU A 159 0.31 29.39 -1.87
CA GLU A 159 -0.64 29.70 -2.94
C GLU A 159 -0.43 28.79 -4.16
N ALA A 160 0.82 28.56 -4.55
CA ALA A 160 1.15 27.71 -5.71
C ALA A 160 0.77 26.24 -5.44
N LEU A 161 1.07 25.75 -4.24
CA LEU A 161 0.70 24.41 -3.80
C LEU A 161 -0.82 24.21 -3.78
N ARG A 162 -1.55 25.14 -3.15
CA ARG A 162 -3.02 25.09 -3.06
C ARG A 162 -3.68 25.16 -4.43
N ALA A 163 -3.17 25.99 -5.33
CA ALA A 163 -3.67 26.07 -6.71
C ALA A 163 -3.48 24.74 -7.47
N ALA A 164 -2.30 24.11 -7.37
CA ALA A 164 -2.04 22.80 -7.98
C ALA A 164 -2.95 21.71 -7.38
N LYS A 165 -3.13 21.72 -6.05
CA LYS A 165 -4.01 20.78 -5.35
C LYS A 165 -5.47 20.91 -5.78
N LEU A 166 -5.99 22.13 -5.81
CA LEU A 166 -7.36 22.41 -6.23
C LEU A 166 -7.60 21.98 -7.68
N ALA A 167 -6.66 22.23 -8.57
CA ALA A 167 -6.76 21.79 -9.97
C ALA A 167 -6.77 20.25 -10.11
N ALA A 168 -5.93 19.55 -9.36
CA ALA A 168 -5.93 18.07 -9.35
C ALA A 168 -7.24 17.50 -8.77
N LYS A 169 -7.76 18.11 -7.70
CA LYS A 169 -9.04 17.76 -7.08
C LYS A 169 -10.22 17.99 -8.02
N ARG A 170 -10.25 19.12 -8.73
CA ARG A 170 -11.24 19.44 -9.78
C ARG A 170 -11.33 18.34 -10.83
N ARG A 171 -10.20 17.82 -11.31
CA ARG A 171 -10.17 16.73 -12.28
C ARG A 171 -10.85 15.46 -11.74
N LEU A 172 -10.56 15.08 -10.49
CA LEU A 172 -11.20 13.93 -9.84
C LEU A 172 -12.72 14.14 -9.68
N ILE A 173 -13.14 15.29 -9.18
CA ILE A 173 -14.55 15.61 -8.93
C ILE A 173 -15.33 15.68 -10.24
N SER A 174 -14.77 16.29 -11.29
CA SER A 174 -15.40 16.33 -12.61
C SER A 174 -15.66 14.94 -13.17
N TYR A 175 -14.72 14.00 -12.99
CA TYR A 175 -14.90 12.62 -13.40
C TYR A 175 -15.99 11.91 -12.57
N ILE A 176 -15.98 12.08 -11.25
CA ILE A 176 -16.98 11.48 -10.36
C ILE A 176 -18.38 12.00 -10.69
N ASN A 177 -18.56 13.31 -10.80
CA ASN A 177 -19.85 13.91 -11.11
C ASN A 177 -20.33 13.52 -12.50
N GLY A 178 -19.43 13.42 -13.49
CA GLY A 178 -19.78 12.96 -14.84
C GLY A 178 -20.17 11.48 -14.92
N THR A 179 -19.74 10.64 -13.97
CA THR A 179 -20.01 9.19 -13.98
C THR A 179 -21.13 8.77 -13.03
N ALA A 180 -21.33 9.49 -11.93
CA ALA A 180 -22.25 9.08 -10.86
C ALA A 180 -23.28 10.15 -10.47
N ALA A 181 -23.21 11.37 -11.02
CA ALA A 181 -24.16 12.47 -10.75
C ALA A 181 -24.36 12.83 -9.25
N VAL A 182 -23.35 12.59 -8.41
CA VAL A 182 -23.42 12.74 -6.94
C VAL A 182 -23.27 14.19 -6.42
N GLY A 183 -23.09 15.17 -7.31
CA GLY A 183 -23.05 16.59 -6.93
C GLY A 183 -21.89 16.98 -5.98
N PHE A 184 -20.73 16.31 -6.11
CA PHE A 184 -19.53 16.61 -5.32
C PHE A 184 -19.00 18.01 -5.61
N SER A 185 -18.43 18.67 -4.59
CA SER A 185 -17.89 20.03 -4.67
C SER A 185 -16.39 20.06 -4.36
N GLU A 186 -15.66 20.92 -5.08
CA GLU A 186 -14.23 21.15 -4.83
C GLU A 186 -13.93 21.87 -3.52
N GLU A 187 -14.94 22.53 -2.94
CA GLU A 187 -14.84 23.22 -1.65
C GLU A 187 -14.85 22.23 -0.47
N GLN A 188 -15.39 21.03 -0.66
CA GLN A 188 -15.56 20.02 0.38
C GLN A 188 -14.37 19.08 0.48
N LEU A 189 -13.89 18.79 1.69
CA LEU A 189 -12.81 17.83 1.93
C LEU A 189 -13.13 16.47 1.28
N THR A 190 -12.25 16.00 0.39
CA THR A 190 -12.42 14.73 -0.32
C THR A 190 -11.57 13.63 0.29
N ILE A 191 -12.21 12.68 0.96
CA ILE A 191 -11.56 11.51 1.58
C ILE A 191 -11.73 10.31 0.66
N CYS A 192 -10.61 9.72 0.22
CA CYS A 192 -10.60 8.55 -0.63
C CYS A 192 -10.19 7.29 0.15
N PHE A 193 -10.89 6.19 -0.11
CA PHE A 193 -10.54 4.85 0.34
C PHE A 193 -10.55 3.92 -0.87
N ALA A 194 -9.38 3.41 -1.30
CA ALA A 194 -9.34 2.46 -2.42
C ALA A 194 -8.42 1.26 -2.21
N ARG A 195 -9.02 0.10 -1.91
CA ARG A 195 -8.26 -1.14 -1.62
C ARG A 195 -9.01 -2.38 -2.11
N ARG A 196 -8.32 -3.52 -2.12
CA ARG A 196 -9.00 -4.82 -2.24
C ARG A 196 -9.97 -4.98 -1.08
N ALA A 197 -11.21 -5.38 -1.34
CA ALA A 197 -12.16 -5.69 -0.29
C ALA A 197 -11.71 -6.95 0.44
N ALA A 198 -11.38 -6.82 1.73
CA ALA A 198 -10.99 -7.90 2.61
C ALA A 198 -11.25 -7.46 4.06
N ALA A 199 -11.68 -8.39 4.92
CA ALA A 199 -12.14 -8.09 6.28
C ALA A 199 -11.10 -7.30 7.11
N TYR A 200 -9.82 -7.67 7.02
CA TYR A 200 -8.77 -7.01 7.79
C TYR A 200 -8.49 -5.56 7.36
N LYS A 201 -8.99 -5.09 6.21
CA LYS A 201 -8.85 -3.69 5.77
C LYS A 201 -9.84 -2.73 6.46
N ARG A 202 -10.85 -3.28 7.18
CA ARG A 202 -11.90 -2.56 7.93
C ARG A 202 -12.50 -1.37 7.18
N ALA A 203 -12.92 -1.59 5.93
CA ALA A 203 -13.55 -0.55 5.12
C ALA A 203 -14.85 0.00 5.72
N THR A 204 -15.50 -0.76 6.62
CA THR A 204 -16.74 -0.39 7.30
C THR A 204 -16.54 0.34 8.64
N LEU A 205 -15.30 0.48 9.14
CA LEU A 205 -15.01 1.14 10.43
C LEU A 205 -15.60 2.57 10.48
N ILE A 206 -15.55 3.28 9.35
CA ILE A 206 -16.08 4.64 9.20
C ILE A 206 -17.60 4.76 9.36
N PHE A 207 -18.34 3.66 9.27
CA PHE A 207 -19.81 3.65 9.39
C PHE A 207 -20.30 3.24 10.79
N MET A 208 -19.40 3.03 11.76
CA MET A 208 -19.78 2.61 13.12
C MET A 208 -20.59 3.69 13.87
N ASP A 209 -20.31 4.96 13.65
CA ASP A 209 -21.13 6.11 14.05
C ASP A 209 -21.65 6.81 12.79
N ILE A 210 -22.75 6.28 12.27
CA ILE A 210 -23.37 6.80 11.05
C ILE A 210 -23.91 8.21 11.26
N GLU A 211 -24.53 8.54 12.39
CA GLU A 211 -25.11 9.88 12.61
C GLU A 211 -24.04 10.96 12.66
N TYR A 212 -22.89 10.70 13.29
CA TYR A 212 -21.74 11.60 13.19
C TYR A 212 -21.32 11.79 11.73
N LEU A 213 -21.19 10.70 10.97
CA LEU A 213 -20.78 10.76 9.56
C LEU A 213 -21.76 11.55 8.68
N LEU A 214 -23.07 11.40 8.90
CA LEU A 214 -24.10 12.17 8.19
C LEU A 214 -23.98 13.66 8.48
N ASN A 215 -23.79 14.05 9.74
CA ASN A 215 -23.62 15.45 10.12
C ASN A 215 -22.31 16.05 9.60
N LEU A 216 -21.26 15.24 9.48
CA LEU A 216 -19.99 15.64 8.89
C LEU A 216 -20.09 15.79 7.37
N SER A 217 -20.78 14.87 6.71
CA SER A 217 -20.81 14.79 5.24
C SER A 217 -21.78 15.79 4.59
N PHE A 218 -22.80 16.23 5.33
CA PHE A 218 -23.83 17.11 4.81
C PHE A 218 -23.26 18.35 4.09
N ASP A 219 -22.30 19.02 4.72
CA ASP A 219 -21.70 20.26 4.23
C ASP A 219 -20.17 20.26 4.16
N ARG A 220 -19.46 19.36 4.87
CA ARG A 220 -17.99 19.43 5.02
C ARG A 220 -17.22 18.31 4.33
N VAL A 221 -17.73 17.09 4.19
CA VAL A 221 -16.91 15.96 3.73
C VAL A 221 -17.62 15.13 2.66
N GLN A 222 -16.86 14.73 1.65
CA GLN A 222 -17.30 13.80 0.62
C GLN A 222 -16.37 12.59 0.53
N PHE A 223 -16.95 11.41 0.33
CA PHE A 223 -16.25 10.13 0.40
C PHE A 223 -16.21 9.43 -0.96
N VAL A 224 -15.01 8.99 -1.36
CA VAL A 224 -14.80 8.20 -2.58
C VAL A 224 -14.27 6.84 -2.21
N PHE A 225 -15.11 5.83 -2.34
CA PHE A 225 -14.71 4.44 -2.20
C PHE A 225 -14.37 3.84 -3.56
N ALA A 226 -13.40 2.93 -3.60
CA ALA A 226 -13.15 2.10 -4.76
C ALA A 226 -12.50 0.78 -4.34
N GLY A 227 -12.63 -0.24 -5.17
CA GLY A 227 -12.05 -1.52 -4.86
C GLY A 227 -12.57 -2.65 -5.72
N LYS A 228 -11.96 -3.82 -5.54
CA LYS A 228 -12.40 -5.08 -6.12
C LYS A 228 -12.31 -6.16 -5.06
N ALA A 229 -13.29 -7.04 -5.02
CA ALA A 229 -13.21 -8.30 -4.32
C ALA A 229 -12.66 -9.37 -5.27
N HIS A 230 -12.02 -10.40 -4.73
CA HIS A 230 -11.65 -11.56 -5.53
C HIS A 230 -12.92 -12.28 -6.01
N PRO A 231 -12.98 -12.86 -7.23
CA PRO A 231 -14.20 -13.52 -7.74
C PRO A 231 -14.73 -14.66 -6.86
N LYS A 232 -13.88 -15.27 -6.02
CA LYS A 232 -14.24 -16.33 -5.07
C LYS A 232 -14.40 -15.85 -3.61
N ASP A 233 -14.23 -14.56 -3.35
CA ASP A 233 -14.32 -13.98 -2.01
C ASP A 233 -15.71 -13.37 -1.81
N GLU A 234 -16.67 -14.18 -1.39
CA GLU A 234 -18.05 -13.73 -1.15
C GLU A 234 -18.13 -12.68 -0.04
N MET A 235 -17.35 -12.83 1.03
CA MET A 235 -17.29 -11.83 2.11
C MET A 235 -16.81 -10.47 1.60
N GLY A 236 -15.80 -10.45 0.73
CA GLY A 236 -15.33 -9.22 0.09
C GLY A 236 -16.39 -8.59 -0.82
N LYS A 237 -17.20 -9.39 -1.52
CA LYS A 237 -18.30 -8.88 -2.36
C LYS A 237 -19.45 -8.32 -1.52
N ASP A 238 -19.79 -8.99 -0.42
CA ASP A 238 -20.82 -8.54 0.52
C ASP A 238 -20.41 -7.22 1.16
N LEU A 239 -19.15 -7.07 1.58
CA LEU A 239 -18.60 -5.81 2.08
C LEU A 239 -18.77 -4.65 1.09
N ILE A 240 -18.51 -4.88 -0.20
CA ILE A 240 -18.72 -3.85 -1.24
C ILE A 240 -20.21 -3.52 -1.37
N ARG A 241 -21.08 -4.54 -1.34
CA ARG A 241 -22.53 -4.35 -1.42
C ARG A 241 -23.05 -3.53 -0.24
N ASP A 242 -22.58 -3.80 0.96
CA ASP A 242 -22.97 -3.09 2.18
C ASP A 242 -22.59 -1.61 2.10
N ILE A 243 -21.36 -1.30 1.66
CA ILE A 243 -20.91 0.09 1.46
C ILE A 243 -21.80 0.80 0.45
N ILE A 244 -22.10 0.17 -0.69
CA ILE A 244 -22.98 0.76 -1.71
C ILE A 244 -24.39 0.98 -1.15
N ASN A 245 -24.91 0.03 -0.38
CA ASN A 245 -26.25 0.12 0.22
C ASN A 245 -26.33 1.26 1.24
N ILE A 246 -25.31 1.42 2.10
CA ILE A 246 -25.23 2.56 3.05
C ILE A 246 -25.25 3.88 2.28
N GLY A 247 -24.46 4.00 1.21
CA GLY A 247 -24.43 5.19 0.37
C GLY A 247 -25.79 5.56 -0.21
N LYS A 248 -26.54 4.55 -0.70
CA LYS A 248 -27.90 4.74 -1.23
C LYS A 248 -28.93 5.06 -0.15
N GLN A 249 -28.84 4.39 1.00
CA GLN A 249 -29.78 4.57 2.10
C GLN A 249 -29.76 6.00 2.65
N TYR A 250 -28.59 6.64 2.62
CA TYR A 250 -28.38 7.97 3.18
C TYR A 250 -28.02 9.03 2.12
N GLU A 251 -28.40 8.84 0.85
CA GLU A 251 -27.95 9.66 -0.27
C GLU A 251 -28.21 11.18 -0.10
N ASP A 252 -29.25 11.56 0.65
CA ASP A 252 -29.61 12.96 0.93
C ASP A 252 -28.65 13.67 1.91
N ARG A 253 -27.95 12.91 2.77
CA ARG A 253 -27.08 13.45 3.84
C ARG A 253 -25.63 13.00 3.72
N LEU A 254 -25.37 11.86 3.07
CA LEU A 254 -24.06 11.26 2.91
C LEU A 254 -23.56 11.42 1.47
N ARG A 255 -22.62 12.34 1.26
CA ARG A 255 -21.97 12.54 -0.03
C ARG A 255 -20.93 11.45 -0.26
N MET A 256 -21.37 10.33 -0.82
CA MET A 256 -20.51 9.16 -1.04
C MET A 256 -20.70 8.55 -2.42
N VAL A 257 -19.60 8.09 -3.02
CA VAL A 257 -19.63 7.30 -4.25
C VAL A 257 -18.74 6.07 -4.12
N TYR A 258 -19.17 4.95 -4.71
CA TYR A 258 -18.31 3.79 -4.94
C TYR A 258 -17.92 3.74 -6.42
N VAL A 259 -16.67 4.09 -6.74
CA VAL A 259 -16.15 4.09 -8.12
C VAL A 259 -15.91 2.66 -8.58
N PRO A 260 -16.62 2.19 -9.63
CA PRO A 260 -16.48 0.82 -10.11
C PRO A 260 -15.17 0.62 -10.87
N ASN A 261 -14.80 -0.65 -11.05
CA ASN A 261 -13.68 -1.07 -11.88
C ASN A 261 -12.33 -0.40 -11.56
N TYR A 262 -11.99 -0.32 -10.26
CA TYR A 262 -10.70 0.23 -9.82
C TYR A 262 -9.51 -0.43 -10.55
N ASN A 263 -8.72 0.40 -11.22
CA ASN A 263 -7.57 0.02 -12.05
C ASN A 263 -6.47 1.08 -11.95
N ILE A 264 -5.38 0.95 -12.72
CA ILE A 264 -4.25 1.88 -12.67
C ILE A 264 -4.64 3.32 -13.03
N TRP A 265 -5.57 3.51 -13.98
CA TRP A 265 -6.02 4.84 -14.42
C TRP A 265 -6.90 5.50 -13.36
N THR A 266 -7.92 4.80 -12.83
CA THR A 266 -8.75 5.33 -11.75
C THR A 266 -7.94 5.54 -10.47
N SER A 267 -6.95 4.66 -10.20
CA SER A 267 -6.03 4.81 -9.09
C SER A 267 -5.22 6.10 -9.23
N ALA A 268 -4.63 6.35 -10.40
CA ALA A 268 -3.87 7.59 -10.63
C ALA A 268 -4.76 8.82 -10.41
N LEU A 269 -5.95 8.85 -11.00
CA LEU A 269 -6.90 9.95 -10.85
C LEU A 269 -7.28 10.20 -9.38
N MET A 270 -7.63 9.15 -8.63
CA MET A 270 -7.96 9.25 -7.21
C MET A 270 -6.76 9.71 -6.37
N THR A 271 -5.59 9.09 -6.53
CA THR A 271 -4.41 9.46 -5.73
C THR A 271 -3.89 10.86 -6.04
N GLN A 272 -4.17 11.39 -7.21
CA GLN A 272 -3.81 12.76 -7.59
C GLN A 272 -4.81 13.79 -7.03
N GLY A 273 -6.11 13.46 -6.99
CA GLY A 273 -7.16 14.38 -6.58
C GLY A 273 -7.58 14.32 -5.11
N ALA A 274 -7.29 13.23 -4.39
CA ALA A 274 -7.72 13.05 -2.99
C ALA A 274 -7.06 14.07 -2.06
N ASP A 275 -7.84 14.76 -1.22
CA ASP A 275 -7.26 15.57 -0.13
C ASP A 275 -6.65 14.64 0.93
N VAL A 276 -7.42 13.60 1.30
CA VAL A 276 -7.02 12.62 2.30
C VAL A 276 -7.13 11.21 1.72
N TRP A 277 -6.11 10.39 1.99
CA TRP A 277 -6.09 8.97 1.69
C TRP A 277 -6.25 8.17 2.99
N LEU A 278 -7.41 7.53 3.14
CA LEU A 278 -7.78 6.81 4.36
C LEU A 278 -7.38 5.33 4.26
N ASN A 279 -6.73 4.82 5.31
CA ASN A 279 -6.54 3.38 5.50
C ASN A 279 -6.82 2.99 6.97
N THR A 280 -7.64 1.97 7.19
CA THR A 280 -8.02 1.51 8.54
C THR A 280 -7.67 0.04 8.78
N PRO A 281 -6.50 -0.49 8.31
CA PRO A 281 -6.21 -1.91 8.45
C PRO A 281 -6.17 -2.31 9.94
N ARG A 282 -6.49 -3.58 10.22
CA ARG A 282 -6.23 -4.18 11.52
C ARG A 282 -4.75 -4.48 11.63
N ARG A 283 -4.10 -3.95 12.67
CA ARG A 283 -2.68 -4.17 12.95
C ARG A 283 -2.45 -5.63 13.39
N PRO A 284 -1.28 -6.24 13.13
CA PRO A 284 -0.23 -5.86 12.18
C PRO A 284 -0.44 -6.54 10.82
N ARG A 285 -1.66 -6.50 10.26
CA ARG A 285 -2.04 -7.27 9.05
C ARG A 285 -1.77 -6.52 7.74
N GLU A 286 -1.16 -5.34 7.80
CA GLU A 286 -0.64 -4.64 6.64
C GLU A 286 0.87 -4.85 6.49
N ALA A 287 1.30 -5.59 5.46
CA ALA A 287 2.72 -5.74 5.20
C ALA A 287 3.42 -4.41 4.83
N CYS A 288 2.75 -3.54 4.08
CA CYS A 288 3.31 -2.25 3.68
C CYS A 288 2.20 -1.25 3.34
N GLY A 289 1.63 -1.32 2.12
CA GLY A 289 0.54 -0.43 1.69
C GLY A 289 0.98 0.72 0.76
N THR A 290 1.39 0.39 -0.47
CA THR A 290 1.94 1.38 -1.42
C THR A 290 0.95 2.42 -1.94
N SER A 291 -0.36 2.27 -1.73
CA SER A 291 -1.35 3.27 -2.16
C SER A 291 -1.18 4.61 -1.45
N GLY A 292 -0.84 4.59 -0.16
CA GLY A 292 -0.55 5.80 0.59
C GLY A 292 0.69 6.54 0.09
N MET A 293 1.71 5.80 -0.39
CA MET A 293 2.92 6.38 -0.98
C MET A 293 2.65 7.10 -2.31
N LYS A 294 1.55 6.79 -3.01
CA LYS A 294 1.23 7.45 -4.29
C LYS A 294 0.63 8.84 -4.07
N VAL A 295 -0.18 8.99 -3.02
CA VAL A 295 -0.93 10.22 -2.75
C VAL A 295 0.00 11.38 -2.38
N VAL A 296 1.15 11.08 -1.75
CA VAL A 296 2.06 12.11 -1.23
C VAL A 296 2.70 12.94 -2.33
N PHE A 297 2.90 12.38 -3.54
CA PHE A 297 3.42 13.14 -4.69
C PHE A 297 2.46 14.21 -5.22
N ASN A 298 1.22 14.24 -4.71
CA ASN A 298 0.16 15.16 -5.13
C ASN A 298 -0.39 15.96 -3.95
N ALA A 299 0.43 16.18 -2.93
CA ALA A 299 0.05 16.83 -1.68
C ALA A 299 -1.21 16.22 -1.02
N GLY A 300 -1.51 14.94 -1.29
CA GLY A 300 -2.53 14.24 -0.54
C GLY A 300 -1.98 13.85 0.82
N VAL A 301 -2.84 13.86 1.83
CA VAL A 301 -2.45 13.55 3.19
C VAL A 301 -2.93 12.15 3.57
N ASN A 302 -2.09 11.34 4.21
CA ASN A 302 -2.53 10.04 4.70
C ASN A 302 -3.19 10.19 6.08
N MET A 303 -4.28 9.46 6.29
CA MET A 303 -4.86 9.17 7.59
C MET A 303 -4.88 7.65 7.73
N SER A 304 -4.09 7.11 8.63
CA SER A 304 -3.97 5.65 8.75
C SER A 304 -3.57 5.20 10.14
N VAL A 305 -4.01 3.99 10.48
CA VAL A 305 -3.45 3.22 11.60
C VAL A 305 -1.95 3.06 11.40
N LEU A 306 -1.17 3.07 12.49
CA LEU A 306 0.29 2.86 12.51
C LEU A 306 0.64 1.40 12.20
N ASP A 307 0.41 0.99 10.95
CA ASP A 307 0.69 -0.34 10.41
C ASP A 307 1.41 -0.23 9.05
N GLY A 308 2.08 -1.30 8.63
CA GLY A 308 2.85 -1.36 7.39
C GLY A 308 3.85 -0.19 7.26
N TRP A 309 3.83 0.50 6.11
CA TRP A 309 4.74 1.62 5.84
C TRP A 309 4.42 2.87 6.65
N TRP A 310 3.19 3.02 7.13
CA TRP A 310 2.77 4.25 7.78
C TRP A 310 3.39 4.37 9.18
N ARG A 311 3.63 3.25 9.86
CA ARG A 311 4.36 3.21 11.14
C ARG A 311 5.75 3.85 11.07
N GLU A 312 6.46 3.67 9.95
CA GLU A 312 7.80 4.25 9.75
C GLU A 312 7.78 5.65 9.09
N ALA A 313 6.69 6.02 8.42
CA ALA A 313 6.57 7.30 7.71
C ALA A 313 5.88 8.42 8.51
N CYS A 314 4.95 8.05 9.41
CA CYS A 314 4.06 8.99 10.06
C CYS A 314 4.81 9.87 11.07
N ARG A 315 4.79 11.17 10.83
CA ARG A 315 5.05 12.20 11.84
C ARG A 315 3.70 12.83 12.15
N ASP A 316 3.09 12.35 13.22
CA ASP A 316 1.69 12.61 13.50
C ASP A 316 1.38 14.11 13.60
N ARG A 317 0.29 14.54 12.94
CA ARG A 317 -0.15 15.94 12.72
C ARG A 317 0.89 16.85 12.03
N ILE A 318 2.02 16.32 11.58
CA ILE A 318 3.07 17.04 10.85
C ILE A 318 3.00 16.72 9.36
N ASN A 319 2.95 15.44 8.97
CA ASN A 319 2.92 14.99 7.57
C ASN A 319 1.70 14.13 7.21
N GLY A 320 0.85 13.86 8.20
CA GLY A 320 -0.41 13.15 8.10
C GLY A 320 -0.99 12.86 9.48
N TRP A 321 -1.95 11.95 9.53
CA TRP A 321 -2.64 11.55 10.76
C TRP A 321 -2.41 10.07 11.05
N ALA A 322 -1.95 9.79 12.26
CA ALA A 322 -2.10 8.49 12.89
C ALA A 322 -3.54 8.33 13.39
N ILE A 323 -4.12 7.16 13.18
CA ILE A 323 -5.38 6.75 13.81
C ILE A 323 -5.03 5.94 15.05
N GLY A 324 -5.28 6.52 16.22
CA GLY A 324 -4.90 5.92 17.51
C GLY A 324 -3.38 5.71 17.64
N ASP A 325 -3.02 4.83 18.57
CA ASP A 325 -1.62 4.52 18.92
C ASP A 325 -1.09 3.25 18.23
N ASP A 326 0.16 2.86 18.52
CA ASP A 326 0.84 1.68 17.95
C ASP A 326 0.40 0.35 18.62
N GLU A 327 -0.91 0.14 18.78
CA GLU A 327 -1.52 -1.00 19.46
C GLU A 327 -2.52 -1.78 18.57
N ASP A 328 -2.74 -3.07 18.86
CA ASP A 328 -3.83 -3.83 18.24
C ASP A 328 -5.10 -3.68 19.08
N LEU A 329 -6.04 -2.89 18.57
CA LEU A 329 -7.26 -2.48 19.26
C LEU A 329 -8.48 -3.28 18.80
N SER A 330 -9.50 -3.35 19.67
CA SER A 330 -10.85 -3.77 19.25
C SER A 330 -11.44 -2.77 18.24
N ASP A 331 -12.48 -3.17 17.51
CA ASP A 331 -13.07 -2.28 16.51
C ASP A 331 -13.78 -1.08 17.16
N GLU A 332 -14.33 -1.24 18.37
CA GLU A 332 -14.94 -0.16 19.15
C GLU A 332 -13.92 0.90 19.58
N ALA A 333 -12.78 0.46 20.14
CA ALA A 333 -11.70 1.36 20.53
C ALA A 333 -11.08 2.07 19.31
N ALA A 334 -10.81 1.31 18.23
CA ALA A 334 -10.28 1.87 16.99
C ALA A 334 -11.25 2.86 16.33
N SER A 335 -12.57 2.64 16.46
CA SER A 335 -13.59 3.57 15.97
C SER A 335 -13.60 4.87 16.76
N ALA A 336 -13.46 4.82 18.09
CA ALA A 336 -13.40 6.01 18.92
C ALA A 336 -12.17 6.89 18.57
N ASP A 337 -11.01 6.26 18.40
CA ASP A 337 -9.79 6.93 17.93
C ASP A 337 -10.00 7.56 16.54
N PHE A 338 -10.57 6.78 15.61
CA PHE A 338 -10.86 7.26 14.26
C PHE A 338 -11.71 8.54 14.26
N TYR A 339 -12.82 8.59 15.01
CA TYR A 339 -13.69 9.77 15.01
C TYR A 339 -13.03 11.00 15.66
N ARG A 340 -12.25 10.81 16.73
CA ARG A 340 -11.45 11.89 17.34
C ARG A 340 -10.48 12.47 16.32
N ASP A 341 -9.72 11.61 15.65
CA ASP A 341 -8.67 12.02 14.72
C ASP A 341 -9.27 12.62 13.42
N LEU A 342 -10.44 12.13 12.99
CA LEU A 342 -11.21 12.67 11.86
C LEU A 342 -11.72 14.08 12.17
N ASP A 343 -12.25 14.31 13.37
CA ASP A 343 -12.77 15.62 13.78
C ASP A 343 -11.67 16.70 13.80
N GLU A 344 -10.51 16.38 14.38
CA GLU A 344 -9.35 17.28 14.39
C GLU A 344 -8.87 17.59 12.97
N MET A 345 -8.81 16.57 12.11
CA MET A 345 -8.36 16.75 10.72
C MET A 345 -9.31 17.64 9.93
N VAL A 346 -10.62 17.38 10.00
CA VAL A 346 -11.63 18.20 9.31
C VAL A 346 -11.58 19.63 9.83
N THR A 347 -11.47 19.81 11.14
CA THR A 347 -11.31 21.14 11.75
C THR A 347 -10.04 21.83 11.23
N THR A 348 -8.91 21.12 11.15
CA THR A 348 -7.65 21.66 10.64
C THR A 348 -7.76 22.08 9.17
N TYR A 349 -8.42 21.28 8.33
CA TYR A 349 -8.64 21.57 6.91
C TYR A 349 -9.35 22.91 6.70
N TYR A 350 -10.44 23.14 7.44
CA TYR A 350 -11.27 24.34 7.27
C TYR A 350 -10.77 25.55 8.05
N ALA A 351 -10.43 25.37 9.33
CA ALA A 351 -10.11 26.47 10.23
C ALA A 351 -8.65 26.94 10.12
N SER A 352 -7.74 26.10 9.60
CA SER A 352 -6.30 26.39 9.57
C SER A 352 -5.63 26.14 8.20
N PRO A 353 -5.98 26.87 7.13
CA PRO A 353 -5.42 26.66 5.79
C PRO A 353 -3.88 26.69 5.70
N LYS A 354 -3.22 27.55 6.49
CA LYS A 354 -1.74 27.60 6.56
C LYS A 354 -1.15 26.33 7.19
N ARG A 355 -1.79 25.82 8.25
CA ARG A 355 -1.39 24.54 8.87
C ARG A 355 -1.62 23.40 7.89
N TRP A 356 -2.76 23.35 7.20
CA TRP A 356 -3.02 22.35 6.18
C TRP A 356 -2.00 22.38 5.03
N ALA A 357 -1.64 23.57 4.54
CA ALA A 357 -0.58 23.73 3.55
C ALA A 357 0.78 23.22 4.05
N SER A 358 1.12 23.49 5.31
CA SER A 358 2.33 22.92 5.94
C SER A 358 2.29 21.39 5.97
N ILE A 359 1.16 20.79 6.34
CA ILE A 359 1.02 19.32 6.38
C ILE A 359 1.15 18.71 4.98
N MET A 360 0.51 19.32 3.98
CA MET A 360 0.65 18.93 2.57
C MET A 360 2.11 18.95 2.09
N LYS A 361 2.87 20.01 2.46
CA LYS A 361 4.30 20.12 2.12
C LYS A 361 5.14 19.06 2.80
N ASN A 362 4.92 18.82 4.09
CA ASN A 362 5.64 17.79 4.84
C ASN A 362 5.28 16.38 4.34
N SER A 363 4.04 16.16 3.87
CA SER A 363 3.65 14.92 3.22
C SER A 363 4.52 14.65 1.97
N ILE A 364 4.74 15.65 1.12
CA ILE A 364 5.66 15.53 -0.02
C ILE A 364 7.12 15.38 0.47
N ALA A 365 7.55 16.24 1.40
CA ALA A 365 8.95 16.36 1.79
C ALA A 365 9.47 15.12 2.50
N ASP A 366 8.72 14.62 3.49
CA ASP A 366 9.13 13.47 4.29
C ASP A 366 8.93 12.18 3.53
N CYS A 367 7.77 12.05 2.86
CA CYS A 367 7.38 10.78 2.30
C CYS A 367 7.80 10.64 0.84
N GLY A 368 7.63 11.69 0.01
CA GLY A 368 7.97 11.63 -1.41
C GLY A 368 9.47 11.43 -1.67
N SER A 369 10.32 12.04 -0.84
CA SER A 369 11.78 11.91 -0.95
C SER A 369 12.32 10.53 -0.55
N VAL A 370 11.58 9.78 0.28
CA VAL A 370 12.00 8.50 0.84
C VAL A 370 11.28 7.30 0.22
N PHE A 371 9.95 7.34 0.06
CA PHE A 371 9.13 6.19 -0.36
C PHE A 371 8.94 6.10 -1.87
N ASN A 372 10.05 6.23 -2.59
CA ASN A 372 10.12 6.09 -4.05
C ASN A 372 10.90 4.83 -4.48
N THR A 373 10.61 4.35 -5.69
CA THR A 373 11.24 3.15 -6.24
C THR A 373 12.76 3.27 -6.41
N GLN A 374 13.30 4.48 -6.63
CA GLN A 374 14.76 4.66 -6.77
C GLN A 374 15.49 4.32 -5.48
N ARG A 375 15.03 4.84 -4.33
CA ARG A 375 15.55 4.46 -3.02
C ARG A 375 15.38 2.97 -2.76
N MET A 376 14.18 2.43 -3.00
CA MET A 376 13.90 1.00 -2.81
C MET A 376 14.85 0.09 -3.61
N VAL A 377 15.11 0.41 -4.88
CA VAL A 377 16.02 -0.36 -5.74
C VAL A 377 17.48 -0.24 -5.27
N LEU A 378 17.91 0.94 -4.81
CA LEU A 378 19.24 1.13 -4.22
C LEU A 378 19.41 0.34 -2.91
N ASP A 379 18.37 0.27 -2.08
CA ASP A 379 18.38 -0.58 -0.88
C ASP A 379 18.56 -2.05 -1.24
N TYR A 380 17.84 -2.56 -2.25
CA TYR A 380 18.05 -3.93 -2.73
C TYR A 380 19.46 -4.15 -3.26
N LEU A 381 19.97 -3.21 -4.05
CA LEU A 381 21.32 -3.29 -4.60
C LEU A 381 22.37 -3.44 -3.48
N HIS A 382 22.36 -2.54 -2.51
CA HIS A 382 23.38 -2.50 -1.45
C HIS A 382 23.21 -3.57 -0.36
N LYS A 383 21.98 -4.00 -0.08
CA LYS A 383 21.72 -4.94 1.03
C LYS A 383 21.66 -6.40 0.58
N TYR A 384 21.31 -6.68 -0.68
CA TYR A 384 20.96 -8.04 -1.12
C TYR A 384 21.63 -8.50 -2.42
N TYR A 385 22.03 -7.60 -3.32
CA TYR A 385 22.53 -8.00 -4.65
C TYR A 385 24.05 -7.90 -4.82
N LEU A 386 24.69 -6.92 -4.20
CA LEU A 386 26.15 -6.83 -4.06
C LEU A 386 26.60 -7.66 -2.86
#